data_AF-A0A976AZG8-F1
#
_entry.id   AF-A0A976AZG8-F1
#
_cell.length_a   1.000
_cell.length_b   1.000
_cell.length_c   1.000
_cell.angle_alpha   90.00
_cell.angle_beta   90.00
_cell.angle_gamma   90.00
#
_symmetry.space_group_name_H-M   'P 1'
#
loop_
_entity.id
_entity.type
_entity.pdbx_description
1 polymer ?
#
loop_
_entity_poly.entity_id
_entity_poly.type
_entity_poly.pdbx_seq_one_letter_code
_entity_poly.pdbx_strand_id
1 'polypeptide(L)'
;MKNRNTVMALMLSCPLAAAAQSSVTLYGVTDINVEYVNRVGAVPVAANGFNRGAGDKVFRMDAGGLSGSRWGLRGMEDLGAGWQASFVLESGFGSDNGALQQAGRLFGRQAFVAMRHAGIGQLSLGRQYTSIFEALANFSPTAYATQYEPVVLQAGPNFREDNTVKYTGQFGPLTARAHWSFGVGLALPQTVGVATPIGGNGEVPGQFRRDTAYGASLAYAAGPFGATLGYDQWNPTIGTSSGTLRKAVVGASYTFGPAKVMGGYRWGQNKNAADVVIQRDDFYWIGANYQLTPAVGLTLEYNYDNVRSLFGDTQVANPWQVAFIANYAFSRRTDVYLSTAYARNAGLMLESLATVYANSLSLGNSYAAANGQRSMVGVALGVRHKF
;
A
#
# COMPACT_ATOMS: atom_id res chain seq x y z
N MET A 1 15.37 -64.93 45.02
CA MET A 1 14.48 -64.21 44.09
C MET A 1 14.98 -62.77 43.93
N LYS A 2 15.22 -62.37 42.67
CA LYS A 2 15.21 -61.01 42.07
C LYS A 2 16.20 -59.92 42.54
N ASN A 3 17.33 -59.92 41.84
CA ASN A 3 17.98 -58.84 41.05
C ASN A 3 17.89 -57.36 41.50
N ARG A 4 19.07 -56.74 41.65
CA ARG A 4 19.33 -55.31 41.42
C ARG A 4 20.58 -55.17 40.55
N ASN A 5 20.41 -54.79 39.29
CA ASN A 5 21.48 -54.27 38.45
C ASN A 5 21.58 -52.75 38.66
N THR A 6 22.78 -52.25 38.89
CA THR A 6 23.10 -50.82 38.81
C THR A 6 24.17 -50.64 37.74
N VAL A 7 23.85 -49.84 36.74
CA VAL A 7 24.72 -49.42 35.62
C VAL A 7 25.52 -48.20 36.07
N MET A 8 26.80 -48.14 35.71
CA MET A 8 27.64 -46.95 35.82
C MET A 8 28.09 -46.51 34.42
N ALA A 9 27.99 -45.20 34.19
CA ALA A 9 28.01 -44.49 32.92
C ALA A 9 29.38 -44.36 32.27
N LEU A 10 29.39 -44.07 30.96
CA LEU A 10 30.46 -43.32 30.31
C LEU A 10 29.88 -42.24 29.37
N MET A 11 30.60 -41.12 29.36
CA MET A 11 30.21 -39.74 29.08
C MET A 11 30.35 -39.29 27.61
N LEU A 12 29.39 -38.43 27.21
CA LEU A 12 29.56 -37.12 26.56
C LEU A 12 30.38 -36.99 25.25
N SER A 13 29.65 -36.76 24.15
CA SER A 13 29.89 -35.58 23.30
C SER A 13 28.55 -35.09 22.74
N CYS A 14 28.01 -34.04 23.34
CA CYS A 14 26.86 -33.32 22.82
C CYS A 14 27.43 -32.20 21.95
N PRO A 15 27.25 -32.17 20.61
CA PRO A 15 27.47 -30.95 19.88
C PRO A 15 26.47 -29.92 20.42
N LEU A 16 27.00 -28.81 20.91
CA LEU A 16 26.24 -27.62 21.26
C LEU A 16 25.24 -27.35 20.12
N ALA A 17 23.96 -27.58 20.39
CA ALA A 17 22.92 -26.97 19.59
C ALA A 17 23.20 -25.46 19.66
N ALA A 18 23.67 -24.89 18.55
CA ALA A 18 23.57 -23.46 18.36
C ALA A 18 22.08 -23.14 18.55
N ALA A 19 21.73 -22.56 19.69
CA ALA A 19 20.39 -22.07 19.93
C ALA A 19 20.21 -20.88 18.98
N ALA A 20 19.79 -21.16 17.76
CA ALA A 20 19.30 -20.16 16.83
C ALA A 20 18.25 -19.34 17.57
N GLN A 21 18.48 -18.03 17.69
CA GLN A 21 17.56 -17.15 18.40
C GLN A 21 16.32 -16.91 17.53
N SER A 22 15.41 -17.88 17.53
CA SER A 22 14.10 -17.74 16.91
C SER A 22 13.25 -16.79 17.74
N SER A 23 12.72 -15.75 17.10
CA SER A 23 11.79 -14.83 17.75
C SER A 23 10.51 -14.72 16.93
N VAL A 24 9.39 -14.68 17.63
CA VAL A 24 8.08 -14.33 17.05
C VAL A 24 7.60 -13.08 17.76
N THR A 25 7.25 -12.07 16.98
CA THR A 25 6.75 -10.79 17.45
C THR A 25 5.31 -10.61 17.00
N LEU A 26 4.41 -10.43 17.97
CA LEU A 26 3.11 -9.80 17.73
C LEU A 26 3.33 -8.28 17.64
N TYR A 27 2.73 -7.65 16.63
CA TYR A 27 2.79 -6.20 16.46
C TYR A 27 1.48 -5.67 15.88
N GLY A 28 1.27 -4.36 15.98
CA GLY A 28 0.15 -3.74 15.30
C GLY A 28 0.05 -2.23 15.42
N VAL A 29 -0.97 -1.70 14.78
CA VAL A 29 -1.44 -0.33 14.97
C VAL A 29 -2.97 -0.31 14.97
N THR A 30 -3.55 0.40 15.93
CA THR A 30 -4.96 0.78 15.93
C THR A 30 -5.00 2.28 15.70
N ASP A 31 -5.67 2.70 14.64
CA ASP A 31 -5.81 4.09 14.24
C ASP A 31 -7.29 4.33 13.91
N ILE A 32 -7.87 5.36 14.50
CA ILE A 32 -9.28 5.72 14.33
C ILE A 32 -9.43 7.23 14.34
N ASN A 33 -10.38 7.74 13.56
CA ASN A 33 -10.67 9.17 13.50
C ASN A 33 -12.16 9.46 13.43
N VAL A 34 -12.50 10.70 13.76
CA VAL A 34 -13.77 11.32 13.38
C VAL A 34 -13.49 12.22 12.19
N GLU A 35 -14.26 12.04 11.12
CA GLU A 35 -14.09 12.70 9.85
C GLU A 35 -15.34 13.49 9.45
N TYR A 36 -15.11 14.67 8.90
CA TYR A 36 -16.05 15.42 8.08
C TYR A 36 -15.61 15.43 6.62
N VAL A 37 -16.54 15.15 5.71
CA VAL A 37 -16.34 15.34 4.27
C VAL A 37 -17.56 16.00 3.65
N ASN A 38 -17.34 16.98 2.76
CA ASN A 38 -18.42 17.59 1.99
C ASN A 38 -18.55 16.96 0.59
N ARG A 39 -19.66 17.25 -0.09
CA ARG A 39 -19.96 16.83 -1.47
C ARG A 39 -19.73 15.35 -1.77
N VAL A 40 -19.93 14.48 -0.79
CA VAL A 40 -19.82 13.03 -0.95
C VAL A 40 -21.01 12.53 -1.77
N GLY A 41 -20.69 11.92 -2.90
CA GLY A 41 -21.63 11.20 -3.75
C GLY A 41 -21.62 9.70 -3.47
N ALA A 42 -22.58 9.00 -4.08
CA ALA A 42 -22.52 7.55 -4.15
C ALA A 42 -21.39 7.11 -5.08
N VAL A 43 -20.55 6.18 -4.64
CA VAL A 43 -19.72 5.43 -5.59
C VAL A 43 -20.64 4.52 -6.39
N PRO A 44 -20.36 4.30 -7.68
CA PRO A 44 -21.07 3.32 -8.51
C PRO A 44 -21.17 1.86 -8.01
N VAL A 45 -20.65 1.53 -6.81
CA VAL A 45 -20.66 0.17 -6.24
C VAL A 45 -21.18 0.20 -4.82
N ALA A 46 -22.02 -0.77 -4.47
CA ALA A 46 -22.65 -0.91 -3.15
C ALA A 46 -21.66 -1.10 -1.98
N ALA A 47 -20.38 -1.36 -2.25
CA ALA A 47 -19.38 -1.78 -1.25
C ALA A 47 -18.80 -0.65 -0.39
N ASN A 48 -19.00 0.63 -0.74
CA ASN A 48 -18.27 1.71 -0.07
C ASN A 48 -18.94 2.22 1.22
N GLY A 49 -19.98 1.55 1.73
CA GLY A 49 -20.57 1.87 3.03
C GLY A 49 -21.29 3.22 3.11
N PHE A 50 -21.38 3.98 2.01
CA PHE A 50 -22.14 5.23 1.97
C PHE A 50 -23.55 4.99 1.47
N ASN A 51 -24.49 5.06 2.41
CA ASN A 51 -25.90 5.19 2.09
C ASN A 51 -26.15 6.58 1.52
N ARG A 52 -26.70 6.65 0.30
CA ARG A 52 -27.13 7.91 -0.31
C ARG A 52 -28.22 8.54 0.56
N GLY A 53 -27.87 9.59 1.30
CA GLY A 53 -28.82 10.46 1.99
C GLY A 53 -29.25 11.64 1.10
N ALA A 54 -30.19 12.45 1.58
CA ALA A 54 -30.57 13.71 0.93
C ALA A 54 -29.48 14.80 1.00
N GLY A 55 -28.47 14.60 1.85
CA GLY A 55 -27.32 15.49 1.99
C GLY A 55 -26.09 14.99 1.24
N ASP A 56 -25.20 15.92 0.89
CA ASP A 56 -23.91 15.64 0.28
C ASP A 56 -22.76 15.74 1.30
N LYS A 57 -23.04 15.75 2.60
CA LYS A 57 -22.03 15.84 3.67
C LYS A 57 -22.08 14.58 4.52
N VAL A 58 -20.92 14.15 5.00
CA VAL A 58 -20.81 13.07 5.98
C VAL A 58 -20.04 13.54 7.20
N PHE A 59 -20.52 13.12 8.36
CA PHE A 59 -19.73 13.01 9.57
C PHE A 59 -19.68 11.53 9.94
N ARG A 60 -18.49 10.97 10.06
CA ARG A 60 -18.32 9.54 10.32
C ARG A 60 -17.15 9.27 11.24
N MET A 61 -17.18 8.11 11.87
CA MET A 61 -15.99 7.49 12.41
C MET A 61 -15.39 6.62 11.31
N ASP A 62 -14.07 6.68 11.13
CA ASP A 62 -13.38 5.91 10.10
C ASP A 62 -12.14 5.22 10.69
N ALA A 63 -11.88 4.00 10.20
CA ALA A 63 -10.76 3.19 10.64
C ALA A 63 -9.52 3.49 9.80
N GLY A 64 -8.47 3.91 10.48
CA GLY A 64 -7.21 4.33 9.89
C GLY A 64 -7.31 5.71 9.26
N GLY A 65 -6.65 6.71 9.87
CA GLY A 65 -6.38 7.98 9.20
C GLY A 65 -4.94 8.09 8.72
N LEU A 66 -3.97 8.05 9.64
CA LEU A 66 -2.55 8.09 9.27
C LEU A 66 -1.97 6.71 8.99
N SER A 67 -2.63 5.65 9.43
CA SER A 67 -2.19 4.28 9.22
C SER A 67 -3.40 3.35 9.19
N GLY A 68 -3.47 2.46 8.21
CA GLY A 68 -4.51 1.44 8.22
C GLY A 68 -4.35 0.52 9.44
N SER A 69 -5.42 0.42 10.24
CA SER A 69 -5.51 -0.44 11.41
C SER A 69 -5.16 -1.89 11.05
N ARG A 70 -4.22 -2.47 11.78
CA ARG A 70 -3.68 -3.81 11.52
C ARG A 70 -3.06 -4.46 12.74
N TRP A 71 -3.00 -5.77 12.72
CA TRP A 71 -2.19 -6.56 13.63
C TRP A 71 -1.50 -7.68 12.85
N GLY A 72 -0.40 -8.20 13.37
CA GLY A 72 0.31 -9.26 12.69
C GLY A 72 1.32 -9.99 13.55
N LEU A 73 1.78 -11.10 13.00
CA LEU A 73 2.87 -11.91 13.52
C LEU A 73 4.01 -11.85 12.51
N ARG A 74 5.23 -11.62 13.00
CA ARG A 74 6.43 -11.80 12.20
C ARG A 74 7.43 -12.62 12.99
N GLY A 75 8.18 -13.45 12.30
CA GLY A 75 9.23 -14.23 12.92
C GLY A 75 10.47 -14.32 12.07
N MET A 76 11.58 -14.58 12.73
CA MET A 76 12.87 -14.84 12.10
C MET A 76 13.55 -15.98 12.87
N GLU A 77 14.11 -16.91 12.12
CA GLU A 77 14.90 -18.04 12.58
C GLU A 77 16.27 -17.96 11.92
N ASP A 78 17.33 -18.02 12.73
CA ASP A 78 18.70 -18.15 12.25
C ASP A 78 18.95 -19.61 11.85
N LEU A 79 19.30 -19.85 10.60
CA LEU A 79 19.58 -21.19 10.08
C LEU A 79 21.07 -21.52 10.11
N GLY A 80 21.90 -20.61 10.62
CA GLY A 80 23.35 -20.73 10.62
C GLY A 80 23.99 -20.34 9.28
N ALA A 81 25.31 -20.19 9.29
CA ALA A 81 26.11 -19.85 8.10
C ALA A 81 25.61 -18.59 7.34
N GLY A 82 24.99 -17.63 8.06
CA GLY A 82 24.46 -16.39 7.49
C GLY A 82 23.09 -16.51 6.84
N TRP A 83 22.45 -17.69 6.86
CA TRP A 83 21.09 -17.91 6.38
C TRP A 83 20.05 -17.66 7.44
N GLN A 84 18.92 -17.10 7.04
CA GLN A 84 17.77 -16.84 7.90
C GLN A 84 16.47 -17.21 7.19
N ALA A 85 15.57 -17.89 7.89
CA ALA A 85 14.18 -18.02 7.50
C ALA A 85 13.36 -16.94 8.21
N SER A 86 12.31 -16.44 7.57
CA SER A 86 11.38 -15.49 8.17
C SER A 86 9.98 -15.63 7.61
N PHE A 87 9.00 -15.13 8.35
CA PHE A 87 7.62 -15.05 7.88
C PHE A 87 6.96 -13.76 8.35
N VAL A 88 5.92 -13.34 7.63
CA VAL A 88 5.00 -12.27 8.04
C VAL A 88 3.58 -12.69 7.71
N LEU A 89 2.70 -12.55 8.70
CA LEU A 89 1.25 -12.64 8.58
C LEU A 89 0.65 -11.34 9.13
N GLU A 90 0.02 -10.51 8.29
CA GLU A 90 -0.53 -9.20 8.68
C GLU A 90 -1.99 -9.06 8.24
N SER A 91 -2.86 -8.84 9.22
CA SER A 91 -4.30 -8.64 9.09
C SER A 91 -4.64 -7.15 9.12
N GLY A 92 -5.49 -6.69 8.19
CA GLY A 92 -6.12 -5.36 8.28
C GLY A 92 -7.52 -5.49 8.86
N PHE A 93 -7.92 -4.56 9.74
CA PHE A 93 -9.24 -4.55 10.34
C PHE A 93 -9.81 -3.13 10.46
N GLY A 94 -11.14 -3.01 10.42
CA GLY A 94 -11.84 -1.77 10.76
C GLY A 94 -11.92 -1.62 12.27
N SER A 95 -11.28 -0.61 12.84
CA SER A 95 -11.38 -0.31 14.29
C SER A 95 -12.72 0.30 14.69
N ASP A 96 -13.49 0.80 13.73
CA ASP A 96 -14.82 1.36 13.88
C ASP A 96 -15.91 0.27 13.96
N ASN A 97 -15.72 -0.86 13.27
CA ASN A 97 -16.76 -1.89 13.11
C ASN A 97 -16.30 -3.35 13.34
N GLY A 98 -14.99 -3.57 13.55
CA GLY A 98 -14.41 -4.89 13.81
C GLY A 98 -14.28 -5.81 12.58
N ALA A 99 -14.62 -5.35 11.38
CA ALA A 99 -14.58 -6.18 10.17
C ALA A 99 -13.16 -6.36 9.63
N LEU A 100 -12.89 -7.52 9.03
CA LEU A 100 -11.67 -7.76 8.27
C LEU A 100 -11.66 -6.90 7.00
N GLN A 101 -10.53 -6.26 6.73
CA GLN A 101 -10.33 -5.49 5.49
C GLN A 101 -9.80 -6.38 4.35
N GLN A 102 -9.46 -5.75 3.21
CA GLN A 102 -8.91 -6.41 2.02
C GLN A 102 -9.78 -7.60 1.57
N ALA A 103 -11.08 -7.34 1.39
CA ALA A 103 -12.09 -8.33 1.01
C ALA A 103 -12.26 -9.50 2.02
N GLY A 104 -12.25 -9.19 3.32
CA GLY A 104 -12.54 -10.15 4.38
C GLY A 104 -11.42 -11.15 4.66
N ARG A 105 -10.19 -10.87 4.22
CA ARG A 105 -9.05 -11.79 4.36
C ARG A 105 -8.47 -11.73 5.77
N LEU A 106 -8.23 -12.89 6.37
CA LEU A 106 -7.55 -12.99 7.67
C LEU A 106 -6.18 -12.31 7.64
N PHE A 107 -5.35 -12.55 6.61
CA PHE A 107 -4.04 -11.91 6.42
C PHE A 107 -3.99 -11.14 5.10
N GLY A 108 -4.93 -10.20 4.95
CA GLY A 108 -5.14 -9.47 3.70
C GLY A 108 -4.05 -8.45 3.34
N ARG A 109 -3.15 -8.09 4.27
CA ARG A 109 -2.09 -7.12 4.01
C ARG A 109 -0.81 -7.80 3.54
N GLN A 110 -0.32 -8.80 4.27
CA GLN A 110 0.84 -9.61 3.91
C GLN A 110 0.68 -11.03 4.46
N ALA A 111 1.11 -12.02 3.68
CA ALA A 111 1.16 -13.42 4.09
C ALA A 111 2.26 -14.12 3.28
N PHE A 112 3.50 -14.16 3.79
CA PHE A 112 4.63 -14.72 3.06
C PHE A 112 5.66 -15.36 3.99
N VAL A 113 6.47 -16.24 3.40
CA VAL A 113 7.72 -16.76 3.97
C VAL A 113 8.89 -16.25 3.14
N ALA A 114 10.06 -16.12 3.75
CA ALA A 114 11.26 -15.66 3.06
C ALA A 114 12.53 -16.33 3.58
N MET A 115 13.48 -16.52 2.67
CA MET A 115 14.84 -16.95 2.95
C MET A 115 15.79 -15.80 2.63
N ARG A 116 16.71 -15.50 3.54
CA ARG A 116 17.68 -14.41 3.41
C ARG A 116 19.09 -14.90 3.69
N HIS A 117 20.05 -14.34 2.97
CA HIS A 117 21.47 -14.42 3.31
C HIS A 117 22.13 -13.05 3.19
N ALA A 118 22.98 -12.68 4.15
CA ALA A 118 23.54 -11.33 4.28
C ALA A 118 24.29 -10.82 3.04
N GLY A 119 24.96 -11.70 2.29
CA GLY A 119 25.70 -11.37 1.06
C GLY A 119 24.95 -11.64 -0.26
N ILE A 120 23.75 -12.22 -0.21
CA ILE A 120 23.00 -12.63 -1.42
C ILE A 120 21.69 -11.85 -1.56
N GLY A 121 21.03 -11.51 -0.45
CA GLY A 121 19.72 -10.88 -0.45
C GLY A 121 18.63 -11.80 0.11
N GLN A 122 17.38 -11.45 -0.15
CA GLN A 122 16.19 -12.14 0.34
C GLN A 122 15.32 -12.58 -0.84
N LEU A 123 14.89 -13.83 -0.82
CA LEU A 123 13.82 -14.34 -1.68
C LEU A 123 12.58 -14.61 -0.81
N SER A 124 11.43 -14.14 -1.26
CA SER A 124 10.16 -14.22 -0.51
C SER A 124 9.05 -14.75 -1.40
N LEU A 125 8.15 -15.56 -0.82
CA LEU A 125 7.06 -16.24 -1.50
C LEU A 125 5.76 -16.05 -0.72
N GLY A 126 4.72 -15.55 -1.39
CA GLY A 126 3.39 -15.36 -0.82
C GLY A 126 2.82 -13.98 -1.14
N ARG A 127 1.76 -13.59 -0.42
CA ARG A 127 1.11 -12.29 -0.60
C ARG A 127 1.96 -11.18 0.00
N GLN A 128 2.32 -10.18 -0.82
CA GLN A 128 3.18 -9.09 -0.37
C GLN A 128 3.05 -7.83 -1.22
N TYR A 129 3.66 -6.74 -0.75
CA TYR A 129 3.70 -5.49 -1.49
C TYR A 129 4.60 -5.59 -2.72
N THR A 130 4.21 -4.89 -3.79
CA THR A 130 4.98 -4.76 -5.03
C THR A 130 6.29 -4.00 -4.81
N SER A 131 7.26 -4.24 -5.70
CA SER A 131 8.56 -3.55 -5.67
C SER A 131 8.40 -2.03 -5.66
N ILE A 132 7.49 -1.50 -6.48
CA ILE A 132 7.26 -0.06 -6.62
C ILE A 132 6.66 0.56 -5.35
N PHE A 133 5.71 -0.12 -4.70
CA PHE A 133 5.10 0.35 -3.45
C PHE A 133 6.14 0.44 -2.32
N GLU A 134 6.98 -0.58 -2.17
CA GLU A 134 8.03 -0.56 -1.15
C GLU A 134 9.10 0.50 -1.43
N ALA A 135 9.44 0.72 -2.69
CA ALA A 135 10.44 1.71 -3.07
C ALA A 135 9.97 3.14 -2.79
N LEU A 136 8.69 3.43 -3.06
CA LEU A 136 8.09 4.76 -2.89
C LEU A 136 7.73 5.10 -1.44
N ALA A 137 7.76 4.15 -0.50
CA ALA A 137 7.37 4.39 0.90
C ALA A 137 8.14 5.54 1.57
N ASN A 138 9.41 5.74 1.19
CA ASN A 138 10.25 6.84 1.69
C ASN A 138 10.15 8.14 0.88
N PHE A 139 9.28 8.17 -0.13
CA PHE A 139 9.10 9.26 -1.09
C PHE A 139 7.65 9.74 -1.19
N SER A 140 6.71 9.16 -0.43
CA SER A 140 5.35 9.67 -0.18
C SER A 140 5.37 10.57 1.06
N PRO A 141 5.09 11.89 0.95
CA PRO A 141 5.12 12.80 2.09
C PRO A 141 4.17 12.41 3.22
N THR A 142 2.95 11.95 2.93
CA THR A 142 2.03 11.45 3.96
C THR A 142 2.31 10.01 4.42
N ALA A 143 3.35 9.35 3.87
CA ALA A 143 3.76 7.99 4.20
C ALA A 143 2.64 6.95 4.06
N TYR A 144 1.89 7.03 2.96
CA TYR A 144 0.72 6.20 2.69
C TYR A 144 -0.37 6.28 3.77
N ALA A 145 -0.65 7.49 4.25
CA ALA A 145 -1.79 7.74 5.12
C ALA A 145 -3.05 7.17 4.46
N THR A 146 -3.87 6.44 5.22
CA THR A 146 -5.10 5.86 4.68
C THR A 146 -6.17 6.89 4.43
N GLN A 147 -6.04 8.09 5.00
CA GLN A 147 -6.82 9.27 4.66
C GLN A 147 -6.05 10.20 3.74
N TYR A 148 -6.77 10.64 2.71
CA TYR A 148 -6.41 11.63 1.71
C TYR A 148 -5.17 11.34 0.85
N GLU A 149 -4.37 10.30 1.09
CA GLU A 149 -3.31 9.93 0.14
C GLU A 149 -3.87 9.23 -1.12
N PRO A 150 -3.52 9.67 -2.34
CA PRO A 150 -3.89 8.98 -3.59
C PRO A 150 -2.99 7.76 -3.86
N VAL A 151 -2.81 6.87 -2.89
CA VAL A 151 -1.84 5.77 -2.96
C VAL A 151 -2.08 4.81 -4.13
N VAL A 152 -3.34 4.56 -4.51
CA VAL A 152 -3.66 3.70 -5.66
C VAL A 152 -3.27 4.38 -6.97
N LEU A 153 -3.38 5.70 -7.06
CA LEU A 153 -2.89 6.43 -8.23
C LEU A 153 -1.36 6.36 -8.32
N GLN A 154 -0.67 6.42 -7.18
CA GLN A 154 0.79 6.39 -7.12
C GLN A 154 1.38 4.99 -7.39
N ALA A 155 0.87 3.96 -6.71
CA ALA A 155 1.42 2.60 -6.71
C ALA A 155 0.58 1.57 -7.49
N GLY A 156 -0.60 1.95 -7.99
CA GLY A 156 -1.59 1.10 -8.67
C GLY A 156 -2.40 0.22 -7.71
N PRO A 157 -3.61 -0.22 -8.09
CA PRO A 157 -4.53 -0.90 -7.18
C PRO A 157 -4.03 -2.29 -6.76
N ASN A 158 -3.13 -2.88 -7.55
CA ASN A 158 -2.41 -4.12 -7.30
C ASN A 158 -1.20 -3.94 -6.35
N PHE A 159 -1.08 -2.83 -5.60
CA PHE A 159 0.10 -2.60 -4.74
C PHE A 159 0.34 -3.69 -3.68
N ARG A 160 -0.61 -4.61 -3.47
CA ARG A 160 -0.44 -5.91 -2.82
C ARG A 160 -0.88 -7.03 -3.76
N GLU A 161 -0.01 -8.01 -3.97
CA GLU A 161 -0.24 -9.10 -4.91
C GLU A 161 -0.20 -10.45 -4.21
N ASP A 162 -1.11 -11.34 -4.61
CA ASP A 162 -1.05 -12.75 -4.26
C ASP A 162 0.00 -13.48 -5.10
N ASN A 163 0.28 -14.74 -4.74
CA ASN A 163 1.09 -15.65 -5.56
C ASN A 163 2.42 -15.04 -6.04
N THR A 164 3.09 -14.28 -5.17
CA THR A 164 4.24 -13.46 -5.55
C THR A 164 5.54 -14.07 -5.10
N VAL A 165 6.48 -14.19 -6.03
CA VAL A 165 7.91 -14.38 -5.74
C VAL A 165 8.59 -13.03 -5.85
N LYS A 166 9.32 -12.62 -4.81
CA LYS A 166 10.07 -11.35 -4.81
C LYS A 166 11.48 -11.54 -4.29
N TYR A 167 12.44 -11.00 -5.04
CA TYR A 167 13.82 -10.84 -4.61
C TYR A 167 14.08 -9.41 -4.13
N THR A 168 14.84 -9.27 -3.04
CA THR A 168 15.33 -8.01 -2.50
C THR A 168 16.81 -8.11 -2.17
N GLY A 169 17.64 -7.30 -2.84
CA GLY A 169 19.07 -7.21 -2.61
C GLY A 169 19.47 -5.85 -2.04
N GLN A 170 20.49 -5.81 -1.18
CA GLN A 170 21.09 -4.60 -0.65
C GLN A 170 22.56 -4.54 -1.04
N PHE A 171 22.96 -3.48 -1.75
CA PHE A 171 24.30 -3.27 -2.30
C PHE A 171 24.80 -1.89 -1.85
N GLY A 172 25.38 -1.83 -0.64
CA GLY A 172 25.75 -0.56 -0.02
C GLY A 172 24.52 0.34 0.20
N PRO A 173 24.47 1.57 -0.33
CA PRO A 173 23.31 2.48 -0.23
C PRO A 173 22.15 2.13 -1.17
N LEU A 174 22.32 1.16 -2.08
CA LEU A 174 21.33 0.78 -3.09
C LEU A 174 20.53 -0.45 -2.66
N THR A 175 19.21 -0.35 -2.62
CA THR A 175 18.30 -1.49 -2.53
C THR A 175 17.68 -1.78 -3.90
N ALA A 176 17.81 -3.02 -4.37
CA ALA A 176 17.16 -3.48 -5.60
C ALA A 176 16.05 -4.49 -5.26
N ARG A 177 14.89 -4.35 -5.89
CA ARG A 177 13.75 -5.27 -5.72
C ARG A 177 13.19 -5.66 -7.07
N ALA A 178 12.80 -6.92 -7.22
CA ALA A 178 12.07 -7.40 -8.38
C ALA A 178 11.07 -8.46 -7.93
N HIS A 179 9.87 -8.45 -8.52
CA HIS A 179 8.83 -9.41 -8.21
C HIS A 179 8.14 -9.92 -9.48
N TRP A 180 7.55 -11.09 -9.35
CA TRP A 180 6.62 -11.70 -10.28
C TRP A 180 5.45 -12.30 -9.49
N SER A 181 4.22 -11.97 -9.88
CA SER A 181 2.99 -12.59 -9.40
C SER A 181 2.40 -13.50 -10.48
N PHE A 182 2.12 -14.75 -10.10
CA PHE A 182 1.41 -15.72 -10.96
C PHE A 182 -0.11 -15.46 -11.03
N GLY A 183 -0.60 -14.52 -10.22
CA GLY A 183 -2.00 -14.16 -10.12
C GLY A 183 -2.19 -13.17 -9.00
N VAL A 184 -2.52 -11.92 -9.33
CA VAL A 184 -2.55 -10.80 -8.37
C VAL A 184 -3.61 -10.99 -7.28
N GLY A 185 -4.69 -11.74 -7.54
CA GLY A 185 -5.76 -11.97 -6.57
C GLY A 185 -6.60 -10.73 -6.30
N LEU A 186 -6.66 -9.80 -7.25
CA LEU A 186 -7.40 -8.55 -7.14
C LEU A 186 -8.47 -8.51 -8.24
N ALA A 187 -9.72 -8.32 -7.82
CA ALA A 187 -10.82 -8.00 -8.72
C ALA A 187 -11.34 -6.60 -8.38
N LEU A 188 -11.32 -5.71 -9.38
CA LEU A 188 -11.99 -4.42 -9.33
C LEU A 188 -13.41 -4.59 -9.88
N PRO A 189 -14.45 -4.21 -9.12
CA PRO A 189 -15.84 -4.30 -9.55
C PRO A 189 -16.14 -3.37 -10.75
N GLN A 190 -17.29 -3.60 -11.38
CA GLN A 190 -17.85 -2.68 -12.38
C GLN A 190 -18.10 -1.31 -11.75
N THR A 191 -17.82 -0.24 -12.47
CA THR A 191 -18.13 1.14 -12.06
C THR A 191 -18.80 1.89 -13.20
N VAL A 192 -19.42 3.05 -12.93
CA VAL A 192 -19.96 3.90 -14.00
C VAL A 192 -18.81 4.29 -14.93
N GLY A 193 -18.90 3.89 -16.20
CA GLY A 193 -17.84 4.07 -17.21
C GLY A 193 -16.96 2.84 -17.44
N VAL A 194 -17.02 1.82 -16.58
CA VAL A 194 -16.32 0.53 -16.74
C VAL A 194 -17.30 -0.63 -16.53
N ALA A 195 -17.87 -1.12 -17.64
CA ALA A 195 -18.97 -2.09 -17.65
C ALA A 195 -18.54 -3.56 -17.40
N THR A 196 -17.25 -3.85 -17.29
CA THR A 196 -16.73 -5.20 -17.04
C THR A 196 -15.82 -5.20 -15.82
N PRO A 197 -15.92 -6.19 -14.91
CA PRO A 197 -14.93 -6.35 -13.85
C PRO A 197 -13.52 -6.46 -14.43
N ILE A 198 -12.54 -5.94 -13.68
CA ILE A 198 -11.13 -5.94 -14.08
C ILE A 198 -10.35 -6.76 -13.05
N GLY A 199 -9.59 -7.75 -13.52
CA GLY A 199 -8.75 -8.59 -12.67
C GLY A 199 -9.41 -9.88 -12.19
N GLY A 200 -8.72 -10.58 -11.31
CA GLY A 200 -9.06 -11.90 -10.82
C GLY A 200 -7.89 -12.57 -10.12
N ASN A 201 -8.02 -13.88 -9.90
CA ASN A 201 -7.04 -14.67 -9.17
C ASN A 201 -5.87 -15.16 -10.01
N GLY A 202 -5.96 -15.14 -11.35
CA GLY A 202 -4.94 -15.74 -12.22
C GLY A 202 -4.88 -17.26 -12.13
N GLU A 203 -3.69 -17.82 -12.34
CA GLU A 203 -3.39 -19.27 -12.22
C GLU A 203 -4.32 -20.20 -13.03
N VAL A 204 -4.79 -19.72 -14.18
CA VAL A 204 -5.67 -20.49 -15.07
C VAL A 204 -4.85 -21.38 -16.01
N PRO A 205 -5.13 -22.71 -16.08
CA PRO A 205 -4.46 -23.60 -17.02
C PRO A 205 -4.51 -23.08 -18.46
N GLY A 206 -3.33 -23.02 -19.11
CA GLY A 206 -3.19 -22.52 -20.49
C GLY A 206 -3.23 -21.01 -20.66
N GLN A 207 -3.37 -20.22 -19.58
CA GLN A 207 -3.54 -18.77 -19.61
C GLN A 207 -2.46 -18.06 -18.78
N PHE A 208 -1.19 -18.20 -19.18
CA PHE A 208 -0.01 -17.73 -18.42
C PHE A 208 0.10 -16.22 -18.21
N ARG A 209 -0.70 -15.42 -18.92
CA ARG A 209 -0.73 -13.95 -18.78
C ARG A 209 -1.88 -13.47 -17.89
N ARG A 210 -2.86 -14.32 -17.62
CA ARG A 210 -4.13 -13.90 -17.01
C ARG A 210 -3.91 -13.52 -15.54
N ASP A 211 -4.18 -12.25 -15.23
CA ASP A 211 -4.00 -11.62 -13.91
C ASP A 211 -2.56 -11.66 -13.36
N THR A 212 -1.56 -11.91 -14.20
CA THR A 212 -0.17 -11.86 -13.75
C THR A 212 0.33 -10.43 -13.60
N ALA A 213 1.34 -10.24 -12.77
CA ALA A 213 2.01 -8.96 -12.64
C ALA A 213 3.52 -9.14 -12.42
N TYR A 214 4.26 -8.09 -12.71
CA TYR A 214 5.69 -8.04 -12.46
C TYR A 214 6.17 -6.60 -12.36
N GLY A 215 7.25 -6.41 -11.63
CA GLY A 215 7.83 -5.09 -11.47
C GLY A 215 9.17 -5.12 -10.76
N ALA A 216 9.93 -4.05 -10.95
CA ALA A 216 11.23 -3.86 -10.36
C ALA A 216 11.40 -2.42 -9.88
N SER A 217 12.25 -2.24 -8.89
CA SER A 217 12.56 -0.92 -8.36
C SER A 217 13.99 -0.85 -7.85
N LEU A 218 14.56 0.32 -7.94
CA LEU A 218 15.80 0.70 -7.28
C LEU A 218 15.51 1.83 -6.30
N ALA A 219 16.04 1.73 -5.09
CA ALA A 219 16.01 2.80 -4.10
C ALA A 219 17.43 3.04 -3.61
N TYR A 220 17.91 4.27 -3.71
CA TYR A 220 19.19 4.71 -3.22
C TYR A 220 18.98 5.62 -2.01
N ALA A 221 19.71 5.39 -0.93
CA ALA A 221 19.73 6.27 0.23
C ALA A 221 21.16 6.40 0.77
N ALA A 222 21.69 7.63 0.74
CA ALA A 222 23.00 7.95 1.30
C ALA A 222 22.98 9.33 1.95
N GLY A 223 23.28 9.36 3.25
CA GLY A 223 23.19 10.60 4.04
C GLY A 223 21.80 11.22 3.96
N PRO A 224 21.67 12.53 3.66
CA PRO A 224 20.38 13.21 3.59
C PRO A 224 19.61 12.94 2.29
N PHE A 225 20.27 12.40 1.26
CA PHE A 225 19.68 12.23 -0.06
C PHE A 225 19.12 10.83 -0.26
N GLY A 226 17.94 10.77 -0.87
CA GLY A 226 17.38 9.53 -1.40
C GLY A 226 16.84 9.73 -2.81
N ALA A 227 16.90 8.68 -3.62
CA ALA A 227 16.24 8.61 -4.92
C ALA A 227 15.66 7.22 -5.15
N THR A 228 14.62 7.13 -5.96
CA THR A 228 14.06 5.86 -6.40
C THR A 228 13.58 5.94 -7.83
N LEU A 229 13.63 4.80 -8.51
CA LEU A 229 12.87 4.57 -9.73
C LEU A 229 12.25 3.18 -9.69
N GLY A 230 11.16 2.99 -10.42
CA GLY A 230 10.52 1.69 -10.50
C GLY A 230 9.60 1.55 -11.70
N TYR A 231 9.29 0.31 -12.01
CA TYR A 231 8.35 -0.09 -13.04
C TYR A 231 7.48 -1.22 -12.49
N ASP A 232 6.21 -1.22 -12.87
CA ASP A 232 5.26 -2.26 -12.50
C ASP A 232 4.21 -2.40 -13.59
N GLN A 233 3.85 -3.65 -13.90
CA GLN A 233 2.82 -3.99 -14.86
C GLN A 233 1.91 -5.07 -14.29
N TRP A 234 0.61 -4.83 -14.37
CA TRP A 234 -0.43 -5.83 -14.13
C TRP A 234 -1.16 -6.14 -15.43
N ASN A 235 -1.45 -7.43 -15.67
CA ASN A 235 -2.21 -7.92 -16.82
C ASN A 235 -3.60 -8.41 -16.39
N PRO A 236 -4.51 -7.51 -15.96
CA PRO A 236 -5.81 -7.91 -15.45
C PRO A 236 -6.66 -8.60 -16.53
N THR A 237 -7.42 -9.60 -16.11
CA THR A 237 -8.51 -10.16 -16.90
C THR A 237 -9.56 -9.09 -17.19
N ILE A 238 -10.01 -9.02 -18.44
CA ILE A 238 -11.16 -8.24 -18.87
C ILE A 238 -12.01 -9.16 -19.75
N GLY A 239 -13.14 -9.64 -19.22
CA GLY A 239 -13.95 -10.67 -19.88
C GLY A 239 -13.16 -11.98 -20.02
N THR A 240 -12.92 -12.40 -21.26
CA THR A 240 -12.17 -13.64 -21.59
C THR A 240 -10.70 -13.39 -21.98
N SER A 241 -10.25 -12.14 -21.97
CA SER A 241 -8.91 -11.73 -22.41
C SER A 241 -8.19 -10.91 -21.32
N SER A 242 -7.01 -10.37 -21.61
CA SER A 242 -6.23 -9.59 -20.62
C SER A 242 -5.87 -8.19 -21.13
N GLY A 243 -6.18 -7.17 -20.33
CA GLY A 243 -5.69 -5.81 -20.50
C GLY A 243 -4.27 -5.64 -19.98
N THR A 244 -3.81 -4.40 -19.89
CA THR A 244 -2.48 -4.04 -19.35
C THR A 244 -2.57 -2.75 -18.57
N LEU A 245 -2.15 -2.73 -17.32
CA LEU A 245 -1.96 -1.53 -16.49
C LEU A 245 -0.45 -1.38 -16.26
N ARG A 246 0.16 -0.29 -16.75
CA ARG A 246 1.60 -0.03 -16.63
C ARG A 246 1.85 1.27 -15.90
N LYS A 247 2.91 1.27 -15.11
CA LYS A 247 3.43 2.47 -14.46
C LYS A 247 4.95 2.45 -14.35
N ALA A 248 5.54 3.62 -14.50
CA ALA A 248 6.95 3.87 -14.24
C ALA A 248 7.08 5.10 -13.36
N VAL A 249 7.91 5.03 -12.32
CA VAL A 249 8.05 6.08 -11.31
C VAL A 249 9.49 6.51 -11.18
N VAL A 250 9.67 7.78 -10.80
CA VAL A 250 10.90 8.31 -10.23
C VAL A 250 10.53 9.20 -9.04
N GLY A 251 11.29 9.12 -7.97
CA GLY A 251 11.12 9.94 -6.79
C GLY A 251 12.45 10.35 -6.19
N ALA A 252 12.47 11.47 -5.49
CA ALA A 252 13.63 11.96 -4.78
C ALA A 252 13.24 12.56 -3.44
N SER A 253 14.19 12.56 -2.51
CA SER A 253 14.02 13.22 -1.22
C SER A 253 15.34 13.80 -0.73
N TYR A 254 15.25 14.86 0.05
CA TYR A 254 16.38 15.42 0.76
C TYR A 254 15.97 15.86 2.16
N THR A 255 16.77 15.47 3.16
CA THR A 255 16.59 15.84 4.56
C THR A 255 17.49 17.04 4.92
N PHE A 256 16.89 18.14 5.34
CA PHE A 256 17.52 19.36 5.83
C PHE A 256 17.22 19.53 7.32
N GLY A 257 18.06 18.97 8.20
CA GLY A 257 17.85 19.03 9.65
C GLY A 257 16.47 18.47 10.05
N PRO A 258 15.54 19.28 10.62
CA PRO A 258 14.20 18.83 10.99
C PRO A 258 13.23 18.70 9.81
N ALA A 259 13.61 19.12 8.61
CA ALA A 259 12.75 19.08 7.42
C ALA A 259 13.17 17.93 6.48
N LYS A 260 12.21 17.30 5.82
CA LYS A 260 12.46 16.41 4.68
C LYS A 260 11.53 16.81 3.53
N VAL A 261 12.10 17.22 2.41
CA VAL A 261 11.34 17.49 1.17
C VAL A 261 11.42 16.26 0.30
N MET A 262 10.29 15.87 -0.30
CA MET A 262 10.25 14.75 -1.23
C MET A 262 9.18 14.94 -2.29
N GLY A 263 9.31 14.22 -3.38
CA GLY A 263 8.34 14.27 -4.47
C GLY A 263 8.74 13.31 -5.57
N GLY A 264 7.91 13.25 -6.60
CA GLY A 264 8.18 12.40 -7.74
C GLY A 264 7.18 12.54 -8.86
N TYR A 265 7.39 11.68 -9.84
CA TYR A 265 6.62 11.59 -11.06
C TYR A 265 6.29 10.12 -11.33
N ARG A 266 5.08 9.86 -11.82
CA ARG A 266 4.61 8.56 -12.27
C ARG A 266 3.97 8.68 -13.65
N TRP A 267 4.60 8.04 -14.64
CA TRP A 267 3.99 7.77 -15.93
C TRP A 267 3.00 6.61 -15.81
N GLY A 268 1.78 6.75 -16.33
CA GLY A 268 0.75 5.72 -16.34
C GLY A 268 0.19 5.45 -17.74
N GLN A 269 -0.06 4.17 -18.05
CA GLN A 269 -0.77 3.76 -19.27
C GLN A 269 -1.57 2.49 -19.03
N ASN A 270 -2.87 2.56 -19.31
CA ASN A 270 -3.78 1.42 -19.25
C ASN A 270 -4.33 1.11 -20.62
N LYS A 271 -4.35 -0.17 -20.97
CA LYS A 271 -4.90 -0.71 -22.20
C LYS A 271 -5.95 -1.76 -21.90
N ASN A 272 -7.00 -1.79 -22.72
CA ASN A 272 -8.00 -2.85 -22.66
C ASN A 272 -7.49 -4.16 -23.33
N ALA A 273 -8.36 -5.18 -23.38
CA ALA A 273 -8.06 -6.46 -23.99
C ALA A 273 -7.78 -6.40 -25.51
N ALA A 274 -8.23 -5.34 -26.20
CA ALA A 274 -7.99 -5.12 -27.63
C ALA A 274 -6.72 -4.29 -27.90
N ASP A 275 -5.84 -4.14 -26.90
CA ASP A 275 -4.62 -3.33 -26.94
C ASP A 275 -4.85 -1.82 -27.21
N VAL A 276 -6.08 -1.34 -27.02
CA VAL A 276 -6.43 0.08 -27.13
C VAL A 276 -6.10 0.78 -25.83
N VAL A 277 -5.41 1.91 -25.90
CA VAL A 277 -5.15 2.79 -24.76
C VAL A 277 -6.48 3.36 -24.27
N ILE A 278 -6.86 3.03 -23.03
CA ILE A 278 -8.06 3.52 -22.37
C ILE A 278 -7.75 4.60 -21.33
N GLN A 279 -6.50 4.69 -20.89
CA GLN A 279 -6.04 5.76 -20.02
C GLN A 279 -4.56 6.02 -20.25
N ARG A 280 -4.20 7.30 -20.28
CA ARG A 280 -2.82 7.75 -20.14
C ARG A 280 -2.80 8.97 -19.24
N ASP A 281 -1.91 8.97 -18.28
CA ASP A 281 -1.77 10.05 -17.32
C ASP A 281 -0.30 10.24 -16.87
N ASP A 282 -0.02 11.45 -16.42
CA ASP A 282 1.25 11.87 -15.81
C ASP A 282 0.95 12.39 -14.41
N PHE A 283 1.30 11.62 -13.39
CA PHE A 283 1.02 11.97 -12.01
C PHE A 283 2.27 12.56 -11.33
N TYR A 284 2.08 13.64 -10.59
CA TYR A 284 3.12 14.38 -9.89
C TYR A 284 2.72 14.57 -8.45
N TRP A 285 3.69 14.42 -7.54
CA TRP A 285 3.51 14.76 -6.14
C TRP A 285 4.74 15.47 -5.59
N ILE A 286 4.53 16.36 -4.64
CA ILE A 286 5.59 17.03 -3.89
C ILE A 286 5.09 17.38 -2.50
N GLY A 287 5.95 17.26 -1.50
CA GLY A 287 5.61 17.63 -0.15
C GLY A 287 6.82 17.73 0.76
N ALA A 288 6.54 18.14 2.00
CA ALA A 288 7.53 18.28 3.04
C ALA A 288 7.00 17.75 4.36
N ASN A 289 7.85 17.04 5.09
CA ASN A 289 7.69 16.80 6.51
C ASN A 289 8.55 17.78 7.29
N TYR A 290 8.04 18.30 8.41
CA TYR A 290 8.77 19.19 9.29
C TYR A 290 8.54 18.82 10.75
N GLN A 291 9.62 18.50 11.46
CA GLN A 291 9.61 18.22 12.90
C GLN A 291 9.73 19.53 13.67
N LEU A 292 8.60 20.14 14.03
CA LEU A 292 8.56 21.44 14.72
C LEU A 292 9.12 21.35 16.16
N THR A 293 8.76 20.29 16.87
CA THR A 293 9.31 19.94 18.20
C THR A 293 9.49 18.42 18.26
N PRO A 294 10.15 17.82 19.27
CA PRO A 294 10.21 16.36 19.39
C PRO A 294 8.84 15.66 19.43
N ALA A 295 7.77 16.37 19.80
CA ALA A 295 6.41 15.83 19.86
C ALA A 295 5.54 16.24 18.66
N VAL A 296 5.82 17.37 17.99
CA VAL A 296 4.95 17.92 16.93
C VAL A 296 5.57 17.74 15.55
N GLY A 297 4.90 16.95 14.71
CA GLY A 297 5.21 16.78 13.29
C GLY A 297 4.18 17.46 12.39
N LEU A 298 4.64 18.06 11.31
CA LEU A 298 3.81 18.67 10.26
C LEU A 298 4.13 18.04 8.91
N THR A 299 3.12 17.80 8.09
CA THR A 299 3.26 17.32 6.71
C THR A 299 2.37 18.15 5.80
N LEU A 300 2.92 18.58 4.67
CA LEU A 300 2.16 19.19 3.57
C LEU A 300 2.47 18.42 2.29
N GLU A 301 1.44 18.12 1.51
CA GLU A 301 1.56 17.42 0.24
C GLU A 301 0.66 18.04 -0.82
N TYR A 302 1.17 18.14 -2.04
CA TYR A 302 0.43 18.50 -3.23
C TYR A 302 0.53 17.40 -4.27
N ASN A 303 -0.62 17.00 -4.81
CA ASN A 303 -0.80 15.95 -5.80
C ASN A 303 -1.47 16.52 -7.05
N TYR A 304 -0.97 16.18 -8.23
CA TYR A 304 -1.52 16.63 -9.51
C TYR A 304 -1.49 15.50 -10.54
N ASP A 305 -2.65 15.18 -11.10
CA ASP A 305 -2.78 14.17 -12.15
C ASP A 305 -3.12 14.82 -13.48
N ASN A 306 -2.19 14.74 -14.42
CA ASN A 306 -2.37 15.24 -15.77
C ASN A 306 -2.93 14.13 -16.65
N VAL A 307 -4.25 14.05 -16.73
CA VAL A 307 -4.98 13.05 -17.51
C VAL A 307 -4.89 13.46 -18.98
N ARG A 308 -4.13 12.69 -19.76
CA ARG A 308 -3.87 12.99 -21.18
C ARG A 308 -4.91 12.39 -22.09
N SER A 309 -5.41 11.23 -21.70
CA SER A 309 -6.51 10.57 -22.39
C SER A 309 -7.24 9.65 -21.41
N LEU A 310 -8.56 9.65 -21.47
CA LEU A 310 -9.41 8.72 -20.75
C LEU A 310 -10.56 8.29 -21.68
N PHE A 311 -10.57 7.00 -22.05
CA PHE A 311 -11.50 6.43 -23.03
C PHE A 311 -11.58 7.24 -24.35
N GLY A 312 -10.45 7.81 -24.79
CA GLY A 312 -10.36 8.65 -25.99
C GLY A 312 -10.65 10.13 -25.76
N ASP A 313 -11.22 10.52 -24.62
CA ASP A 313 -11.40 11.94 -24.25
C ASP A 313 -10.05 12.54 -23.83
N THR A 314 -9.66 13.65 -24.45
CA THR A 314 -8.42 14.40 -24.19
C THR A 314 -8.67 15.74 -23.49
N GLN A 315 -9.93 16.06 -23.18
CA GLN A 315 -10.36 17.30 -22.55
C GLN A 315 -10.78 17.09 -21.08
N VAL A 316 -10.46 15.93 -20.52
CA VAL A 316 -10.73 15.61 -19.11
C VAL A 316 -10.02 16.61 -18.21
N ALA A 317 -10.74 17.16 -17.23
CA ALA A 317 -10.18 18.10 -16.29
C ALA A 317 -9.18 17.40 -15.36
N ASN A 318 -7.98 17.95 -15.23
CA ASN A 318 -6.89 17.37 -14.43
C ASN A 318 -7.19 17.44 -12.92
N PRO A 319 -7.26 16.28 -12.23
CA PRO A 319 -7.40 16.21 -10.77
C PRO A 319 -6.19 16.80 -10.04
N TRP A 320 -6.45 17.47 -8.92
CA TRP A 320 -5.39 17.86 -8.00
C TRP A 320 -5.88 17.96 -6.56
N GLN A 321 -4.94 17.83 -5.62
CA GLN A 321 -5.24 17.87 -4.19
C GLN A 321 -4.08 18.47 -3.40
N VAL A 322 -4.43 19.22 -2.35
CA VAL A 322 -3.51 19.56 -1.26
C VAL A 322 -3.95 18.85 0.01
N ALA A 323 -3.02 18.24 0.73
CA ALA A 323 -3.25 17.59 2.01
C ALA A 323 -2.29 18.15 3.08
N PHE A 324 -2.79 18.35 4.29
CA PHE A 324 -2.02 18.79 5.43
C PHE A 324 -2.30 17.90 6.65
N ILE A 325 -1.24 17.44 7.30
CA ILE A 325 -1.31 16.66 8.54
C ILE A 325 -0.50 17.37 9.62
N ALA A 326 -1.09 17.48 10.81
CA ALA A 326 -0.39 17.83 12.03
C ALA A 326 -0.58 16.72 13.05
N ASN A 327 0.50 16.22 13.65
CA ASN A 327 0.43 15.18 14.68
C ASN A 327 1.18 15.60 15.95
N TYR A 328 0.64 15.20 17.10
CA TYR A 328 1.25 15.37 18.42
C TYR A 328 1.47 13.99 19.05
N ALA A 329 2.73 13.64 19.28
CA ALA A 329 3.13 12.39 19.91
C ALA A 329 3.12 12.52 21.44
N PHE A 330 2.24 11.79 22.11
CA PHE A 330 2.30 11.59 23.56
C PHE A 330 3.42 10.64 23.95
N SER A 331 3.74 9.68 23.08
CA SER A 331 4.84 8.74 23.24
C SER A 331 5.31 8.25 21.87
N ARG A 332 6.31 7.36 21.84
CA ARG A 332 6.73 6.67 20.61
C ARG A 332 5.60 5.83 19.98
N ARG A 333 4.60 5.46 20.78
CA ARG A 333 3.53 4.53 20.41
C ARG A 333 2.16 5.20 20.26
N THR A 334 1.94 6.38 20.83
CA THR A 334 0.62 7.03 20.82
C THR A 334 0.73 8.47 20.33
N ASP A 335 -0.08 8.80 19.33
CA ASP A 335 -0.20 10.15 18.78
C ASP A 335 -1.67 10.53 18.51
N VAL A 336 -1.99 11.82 18.63
CA VAL A 336 -3.19 12.42 18.04
C VAL A 336 -2.81 13.16 16.78
N TYR A 337 -3.74 13.30 15.85
CA TYR A 337 -3.50 13.99 14.61
C TYR A 337 -4.73 14.71 14.08
N LEU A 338 -4.47 15.77 13.32
CA LEU A 338 -5.40 16.42 12.40
C LEU A 338 -4.92 16.13 10.98
N SER A 339 -5.82 15.64 10.12
CA SER A 339 -5.60 15.50 8.68
C SER A 339 -6.63 16.33 7.94
N THR A 340 -6.22 17.08 6.92
CA THR A 340 -7.11 17.89 6.10
C THR A 340 -6.73 17.75 4.64
N ALA A 341 -7.71 17.83 3.75
CA ALA A 341 -7.44 17.87 2.33
C ALA A 341 -8.48 18.69 1.56
N TYR A 342 -8.03 19.28 0.46
CA TYR A 342 -8.88 19.89 -0.55
C TYR A 342 -8.53 19.31 -1.91
N ALA A 343 -9.49 18.70 -2.59
CA ALA A 343 -9.36 18.18 -3.95
C ALA A 343 -10.21 18.99 -4.93
N ARG A 344 -9.77 19.08 -6.19
CA ARG A 344 -10.50 19.69 -7.31
C ARG A 344 -10.42 18.83 -8.56
N ASN A 345 -11.47 18.89 -9.37
CA ASN A 345 -11.72 18.07 -10.56
C ASN A 345 -11.81 16.56 -10.27
N ALA A 346 -11.82 16.18 -9.00
CA ALA A 346 -12.01 14.83 -8.49
C ALA A 346 -12.53 14.90 -7.05
N GLY A 347 -12.83 13.73 -6.49
CA GLY A 347 -12.94 13.51 -5.06
C GLY A 347 -11.61 13.60 -4.32
N LEU A 348 -11.64 13.48 -2.99
CA LEU A 348 -10.41 13.28 -2.20
C LEU A 348 -9.70 11.99 -2.62
N MET A 349 -8.39 11.90 -2.35
CA MET A 349 -7.49 10.87 -2.91
C MET A 349 -7.46 10.86 -4.44
N LEU A 350 -7.82 11.98 -5.07
CA LEU A 350 -8.00 12.13 -6.53
C LEU A 350 -9.02 11.13 -7.11
N GLU A 351 -10.04 10.81 -6.32
CA GLU A 351 -11.00 9.80 -6.71
C GLU A 351 -11.87 10.25 -7.89
N SER A 352 -11.80 9.49 -8.99
CA SER A 352 -12.46 9.85 -10.24
C SER A 352 -12.64 8.62 -11.14
N LEU A 353 -13.23 8.84 -12.33
CA LEU A 353 -13.26 7.83 -13.37
C LEU A 353 -11.85 7.44 -13.85
N ALA A 354 -10.88 8.36 -13.82
CA ALA A 354 -9.49 8.07 -14.18
C ALA A 354 -8.83 7.07 -13.21
N THR A 355 -9.26 7.02 -11.95
CA THR A 355 -8.82 5.97 -11.02
C THR A 355 -9.76 4.77 -10.97
N VAL A 356 -10.84 4.75 -11.76
CA VAL A 356 -11.92 3.75 -11.69
C VAL A 356 -12.49 3.63 -10.26
N TYR A 357 -12.45 4.73 -9.51
CA TYR A 357 -12.78 4.74 -8.08
C TYR A 357 -12.00 3.70 -7.24
N ALA A 358 -10.77 3.37 -7.65
CA ALA A 358 -10.02 2.28 -7.06
C ALA A 358 -9.39 2.62 -5.69
N ASN A 359 -9.17 3.91 -5.35
CA ASN A 359 -8.74 4.25 -4.00
C ASN A 359 -9.84 3.88 -3.00
N SER A 360 -11.08 4.25 -3.31
CA SER A 360 -12.20 3.98 -2.41
C SER A 360 -12.44 2.49 -2.23
N LEU A 361 -12.32 1.72 -3.31
CA LEU A 361 -12.50 0.28 -3.30
C LEU A 361 -11.37 -0.45 -2.54
N SER A 362 -10.13 0.00 -2.68
CA SER A 362 -8.96 -0.63 -2.05
C SER A 362 -8.88 -0.37 -0.54
N LEU A 363 -9.32 0.81 -0.11
CA LEU A 363 -9.20 1.28 1.28
C LEU A 363 -10.53 1.24 2.05
N GLY A 364 -11.65 0.95 1.40
CA GLY A 364 -12.97 0.88 2.04
C GLY A 364 -13.58 2.25 2.35
N ASN A 365 -13.19 3.29 1.61
CA ASN A 365 -13.52 4.69 1.91
C ASN A 365 -14.04 5.44 0.67
N SER A 366 -15.31 5.84 0.60
CA SER A 366 -15.81 6.65 -0.53
C SER A 366 -15.38 8.11 -0.43
N TYR A 367 -14.72 8.58 -1.49
CA TYR A 367 -14.55 10.00 -1.75
C TYR A 367 -15.10 10.43 -3.11
N ALA A 368 -15.97 9.65 -3.75
CA ALA A 368 -16.58 10.06 -5.02
C ALA A 368 -17.36 11.37 -4.84
N ALA A 369 -17.14 12.33 -5.73
CA ALA A 369 -17.86 13.60 -5.70
C ALA A 369 -19.34 13.42 -6.10
N ALA A 370 -20.24 14.13 -5.43
CA ALA A 370 -21.64 14.20 -5.81
C ALA A 370 -21.79 14.81 -7.22
N ASN A 371 -22.87 14.43 -7.92
CA ASN A 371 -23.08 14.84 -9.31
C ASN A 371 -23.00 16.37 -9.47
N GLY A 372 -22.25 16.83 -10.48
CA GLY A 372 -22.01 18.24 -10.76
C GLY A 372 -21.00 18.93 -9.85
N GLN A 373 -20.53 18.29 -8.77
CA GLN A 373 -19.52 18.85 -7.88
C GLN A 373 -18.12 18.66 -8.46
N ARG A 374 -17.27 19.67 -8.29
CA ARG A 374 -15.89 19.70 -8.83
C ARG A 374 -14.82 19.87 -7.77
N SER A 375 -15.18 19.89 -6.49
CA SER A 375 -14.21 19.93 -5.41
C SER A 375 -14.77 19.34 -4.13
N MET A 376 -13.87 18.88 -3.27
CA MET A 376 -14.17 18.20 -2.01
C MET A 376 -13.21 18.69 -0.92
N VAL A 377 -13.71 18.81 0.30
CA VAL A 377 -12.95 19.09 1.51
C VAL A 377 -13.16 17.95 2.48
N GLY A 378 -12.05 17.48 3.05
CA GLY A 378 -12.02 16.50 4.14
C GLY A 378 -11.27 17.06 5.34
N VAL A 379 -11.78 16.78 6.53
CA VAL A 379 -11.13 17.09 7.82
C VAL A 379 -11.32 15.90 8.73
N ALA A 380 -10.24 15.37 9.27
CA ALA A 380 -10.25 14.25 10.20
C ALA A 380 -9.39 14.54 11.43
N LEU A 381 -9.92 14.21 12.60
CA LEU A 381 -9.19 14.24 13.87
C LEU A 381 -9.15 12.81 14.42
N GLY A 382 -7.95 12.30 14.70
CA GLY A 382 -7.80 10.91 15.12
C GLY A 382 -6.73 10.66 16.16
N VAL A 383 -6.72 9.42 16.63
CA VAL A 383 -5.76 8.85 17.57
C VAL A 383 -5.16 7.60 16.94
N ARG A 384 -3.85 7.46 17.04
CA ARG A 384 -3.12 6.27 16.61
C ARG A 384 -2.32 5.68 17.76
N HIS A 385 -2.44 4.37 17.95
CA HIS A 385 -1.70 3.60 18.94
C HIS A 385 -1.00 2.40 18.30
N LYS A 386 0.31 2.26 18.52
CA LYS A 386 1.17 1.19 18.01
C LYS A 386 1.56 0.25 19.16
N PHE A 387 1.50 -1.06 18.96
CA PHE A 387 1.82 -2.05 20.00
C PHE A 387 2.87 -3.07 19.58
#